data_AF-C5TC17-F1
#
_entry.id   AF-C5TC17-F1
#
_cell.length_a   1.000
_cell.length_b   1.000
_cell.length_c   1.000
_cell.angle_alpha   90.00
_cell.angle_beta   90.00
_cell.angle_gamma   90.00
#
_symmetry.space_group_name_H-M   'P 1'
#
loop_
_entity.id
_entity.type
_entity.pdbx_description
1 polymer ?
#
loop_
_entity_poly.entity_id
_entity_poly.type
_entity_poly.pdbx_seq_one_letter_code
_entity_poly.pdbx_strand_id
1 'polypeptide(L)'
;RVEFDLADAAGVVDASVPPFQVHSPELAAFSEPADALQGDACHQRWLARAKALGGEANKTPQKAADAIIDALACDDLNQRLDLLRRALFVAKEDRLSKNLEKFPAAQEAEPELQRLLTARRQHDAWLHQQRMARLARSLIAAFAAVKHQHGWVDMNDVERTALVMLADPILSGWVQERLDARIRHLLVDEFQDTNPLQWQALHAWLAGYAGSGGGASGQKPPSVFIVGDPKQSIYRFRRAEPQVFIAAQAFVRDGLGGDLLSCDHTRRNATGVIAAVNHAMGTAQAQHETSGFRDHTTESTDPGVLLRLPAIPAAGY
;
A
#
# COMPACT_ATOMS: atom_id res chain seq x y z
N ARG A 1 -4.13 0.08 14.42
CA ARG A 1 -4.67 1.19 15.26
C ARG A 1 -3.85 2.44 15.07
N VAL A 2 -2.61 2.53 15.59
CA VAL A 2 -1.80 3.76 15.52
C VAL A 2 -1.66 4.30 14.10
N GLU A 3 -1.27 3.46 13.13
CA GLU A 3 -1.20 3.87 11.72
C GLU A 3 -2.55 4.27 11.13
N PHE A 4 -3.62 3.58 11.51
CA PHE A 4 -4.96 3.95 11.05
C PHE A 4 -5.27 5.35 11.56
N ASP A 5 -5.04 5.64 12.84
CA ASP A 5 -5.30 6.95 13.44
C ASP A 5 -4.42 8.05 12.80
N LEU A 6 -3.15 7.74 12.49
CA LEU A 6 -2.25 8.68 11.80
C LEU A 6 -2.70 8.94 10.35
N ALA A 7 -3.03 7.88 9.61
CA ALA A 7 -3.54 8.00 8.24
C ALA A 7 -4.91 8.71 8.21
N ASP A 8 -5.74 8.50 9.23
CA ASP A 8 -7.06 9.11 9.36
C ASP A 8 -6.92 10.60 9.65
N ALA A 9 -6.05 10.97 10.59
CA ALA A 9 -5.73 12.37 10.88
C ALA A 9 -5.13 13.11 9.67
N ALA A 10 -4.40 12.40 8.80
CA ALA A 10 -3.87 12.94 7.55
C ALA A 10 -4.87 12.95 6.39
N GLY A 11 -6.12 12.49 6.58
CA GLY A 11 -7.15 12.41 5.54
C GLY A 11 -6.91 11.33 4.48
N VAL A 12 -5.93 10.45 4.69
CA VAL A 12 -5.53 9.40 3.73
C VAL A 12 -6.54 8.26 3.72
N VAL A 13 -7.15 7.94 4.88
CA VAL A 13 -8.11 6.83 4.99
C VAL A 13 -9.27 7.01 4.03
N ASP A 14 -9.97 8.15 4.06
CA ASP A 14 -11.13 8.36 3.19
C ASP A 14 -10.74 8.50 1.70
N ALA A 15 -9.50 8.92 1.41
CA ALA A 15 -8.99 9.06 0.05
C ALA A 15 -8.38 7.76 -0.54
N SER A 16 -8.23 6.70 0.26
CA SER A 16 -7.48 5.49 -0.13
C SER A 16 -8.07 4.74 -1.32
N VAL A 17 -9.39 4.80 -1.49
CA VAL A 17 -10.06 4.33 -2.71
C VAL A 17 -10.73 5.56 -3.31
N PRO A 18 -10.38 5.97 -4.54
CA PRO A 18 -11.02 7.12 -5.15
C PRO A 18 -12.46 6.78 -5.58
N PRO A 19 -13.37 7.76 -5.59
CA PRO A 19 -14.69 7.56 -6.16
C PRO A 19 -14.58 7.38 -7.69
N PHE A 20 -15.57 6.73 -8.32
CA PHE A 20 -15.49 6.35 -9.74
C PHE A 20 -15.32 7.54 -10.68
N GLN A 21 -15.78 8.73 -10.30
CA GLN A 21 -15.68 9.96 -11.07
C GLN A 21 -14.21 10.35 -11.38
N VAL A 22 -13.25 9.89 -10.58
CA VAL A 22 -11.81 10.12 -10.84
C VAL A 22 -11.34 9.34 -12.08
N HIS A 23 -11.88 8.14 -12.29
CA HIS A 23 -11.51 7.25 -13.40
C HIS A 23 -12.49 7.32 -14.59
N SER A 24 -13.68 7.89 -14.37
CA SER A 24 -14.72 8.09 -15.38
C SER A 24 -15.26 9.53 -15.33
N PRO A 25 -14.49 10.52 -15.81
CA PRO A 25 -14.87 11.94 -15.77
C PRO A 25 -16.18 12.25 -16.51
N GLU A 26 -16.50 11.48 -17.55
CA GLU A 26 -17.75 11.56 -18.29
C GLU A 26 -18.99 11.23 -17.45
N LEU A 27 -18.80 10.55 -16.32
CA LEU A 27 -19.85 10.22 -15.36
C LEU A 27 -19.82 11.14 -14.12
N ALA A 28 -19.01 12.22 -14.14
CA ALA A 28 -18.81 13.08 -12.96
C ALA A 28 -20.09 13.76 -12.45
N ALA A 29 -21.10 13.94 -13.30
CA ALA A 29 -22.38 14.53 -12.93
C ALA A 29 -23.30 13.58 -12.14
N PHE A 30 -22.95 12.29 -12.06
CA PHE A 30 -23.81 11.27 -11.48
C PHE A 30 -23.36 10.86 -10.08
N SER A 31 -24.34 10.56 -9.22
CA SER A 31 -24.11 10.00 -7.87
C SER A 31 -23.72 8.53 -7.94
N GLU A 32 -24.39 7.78 -8.81
CA GLU A 32 -24.13 6.37 -9.07
C GLU A 32 -23.87 6.16 -10.57
N PRO A 33 -23.02 5.20 -10.96
CA PRO A 33 -22.76 4.93 -12.38
C PRO A 33 -24.02 4.61 -13.18
N ALA A 34 -24.99 3.93 -12.57
CA ALA A 34 -26.25 3.57 -13.19
C ALA A 34 -27.15 4.78 -13.53
N ASP A 35 -26.96 5.94 -12.89
CA ASP A 35 -27.73 7.16 -13.17
C ASP A 35 -27.54 7.63 -14.62
N ALA A 36 -26.44 7.26 -15.27
CA ALA A 36 -26.20 7.50 -16.68
C ALA A 36 -27.20 6.79 -17.62
N LEU A 37 -27.94 5.80 -17.09
CA LEU A 37 -29.03 5.12 -17.81
C LEU A 37 -30.38 5.84 -17.69
N GLN A 38 -30.43 6.97 -16.99
CA GLN A 38 -31.61 7.82 -16.87
C GLN A 38 -31.75 8.75 -18.09
N GLY A 39 -32.99 9.18 -18.35
CA GLY A 39 -33.31 10.22 -19.32
C GLY A 39 -33.61 9.72 -20.73
N ASP A 40 -34.38 10.54 -21.45
CA ASP A 40 -34.96 10.18 -22.74
C ASP A 40 -33.91 9.89 -23.81
N ALA A 41 -32.81 10.64 -23.83
CA ALA A 41 -31.74 10.44 -24.80
C ALA A 41 -31.04 9.08 -24.64
N CYS A 42 -30.83 8.62 -23.40
CA CYS A 42 -30.30 7.30 -23.12
C CYS A 42 -31.31 6.22 -23.52
N HIS A 43 -32.57 6.39 -23.10
CA HIS A 43 -33.63 5.44 -23.41
C HIS A 43 -33.80 5.25 -24.93
N GLN A 44 -33.86 6.33 -25.70
CA GLN A 44 -33.96 6.30 -27.17
C GLN A 44 -32.75 5.62 -27.82
N ARG A 45 -31.53 5.87 -27.33
CA ARG A 45 -30.30 5.23 -27.84
C ARG A 45 -30.33 3.71 -27.64
N TRP A 46 -30.71 3.25 -26.44
CA TRP A 46 -30.82 1.82 -26.15
C TRP A 46 -32.01 1.16 -26.88
N LEU A 47 -33.12 1.86 -27.03
CA LEU A 47 -34.26 1.40 -27.82
C LEU A 47 -33.91 1.27 -29.32
N ALA A 48 -33.12 2.20 -29.86
CA ALA A 48 -32.65 2.12 -31.25
C ALA A 48 -31.75 0.89 -31.48
N ARG A 49 -30.86 0.60 -30.53
CA ARG A 49 -30.03 -0.63 -30.54
C ARG A 49 -30.88 -1.89 -30.45
N ALA A 50 -31.89 -1.91 -29.58
CA ALA A 50 -32.83 -3.03 -29.48
C ALA A 50 -33.59 -3.23 -30.79
N LYS A 51 -34.11 -2.16 -31.40
CA LYS A 51 -34.81 -2.22 -32.70
C LYS A 51 -33.92 -2.77 -33.82
N ALA A 52 -32.64 -2.35 -33.88
CA ALA A 52 -31.69 -2.86 -34.86
C ALA A 52 -31.43 -4.37 -34.66
N LEU A 53 -31.18 -4.80 -33.43
CA LEU A 53 -30.98 -6.22 -33.09
C LEU A 53 -32.24 -7.07 -33.35
N GLY A 54 -33.43 -6.52 -33.08
CA GLY A 54 -34.71 -7.19 -33.31
C GLY A 54 -35.05 -7.34 -34.80
N GLY A 55 -34.49 -6.48 -35.66
CA GLY A 55 -34.66 -6.56 -37.12
C GLY A 55 -33.80 -7.65 -37.79
N GLU A 56 -32.86 -8.24 -37.07
CA GLU A 56 -31.98 -9.30 -37.59
C GLU A 56 -32.75 -10.62 -37.79
N ALA A 57 -32.33 -11.44 -38.77
CA ALA A 57 -32.97 -12.73 -39.05
C ALA A 57 -32.69 -13.81 -37.98
N ASN A 58 -31.61 -13.64 -37.19
CA ASN A 58 -31.16 -14.63 -36.22
C ASN A 58 -31.95 -14.52 -34.90
N LYS A 59 -32.31 -15.66 -34.29
CA LYS A 59 -33.01 -15.68 -32.99
C LYS A 59 -32.22 -15.06 -31.83
N THR A 60 -30.89 -15.13 -31.86
CA THR A 60 -30.04 -14.63 -30.76
C THR A 60 -30.09 -13.10 -30.60
N PRO A 61 -29.84 -12.27 -31.64
CA PRO A 61 -30.01 -10.82 -31.54
C PRO A 61 -31.46 -10.40 -31.26
N GLN A 62 -32.46 -11.13 -31.78
CA GLN A 62 -33.87 -10.89 -31.42
C GLN A 62 -34.13 -11.06 -29.92
N LYS A 63 -33.65 -12.17 -29.32
CA LYS A 63 -33.75 -12.37 -27.86
C LYS A 63 -32.99 -11.31 -27.06
N ALA A 64 -31.84 -10.85 -27.56
CA ALA A 64 -31.10 -9.76 -26.92
C ALA A 64 -31.88 -8.44 -26.99
N ALA A 65 -32.56 -8.16 -28.11
CA ALA A 65 -33.44 -7.01 -28.25
C ALA A 65 -34.60 -7.04 -27.24
N ASP A 66 -35.30 -8.17 -27.13
CA ASP A 66 -36.38 -8.36 -26.14
C ASP A 66 -35.85 -8.11 -24.72
N ALA A 67 -34.68 -8.69 -24.37
CA ALA A 67 -34.07 -8.49 -23.07
C ALA A 67 -33.62 -7.03 -22.79
N ILE A 68 -33.22 -6.28 -23.82
CA ILE A 68 -32.95 -4.84 -23.67
C ILE A 68 -34.25 -4.07 -23.42
N ILE A 69 -35.34 -4.41 -24.10
CA ILE A 69 -36.65 -3.78 -23.88
C ILE A 69 -37.13 -4.04 -22.45
N ASP A 70 -37.02 -5.29 -21.98
CA ASP A 70 -37.33 -5.66 -20.60
C ASP A 70 -36.47 -4.88 -19.60
N ALA A 71 -35.18 -4.71 -19.89
CA ALA A 71 -34.28 -3.90 -19.05
C ALA A 71 -34.73 -2.43 -18.98
N LEU A 72 -35.12 -1.83 -20.11
CA LEU A 72 -35.58 -0.44 -20.18
C LEU A 72 -36.89 -0.19 -19.44
N ALA A 73 -37.70 -1.23 -19.23
CA ALA A 73 -38.91 -1.17 -18.41
C ALA A 73 -38.64 -1.25 -16.89
N CYS A 74 -37.40 -1.55 -16.48
CA CYS A 74 -37.02 -1.63 -15.07
C CYS A 74 -36.74 -0.23 -14.50
N ASP A 75 -37.46 0.18 -13.45
CA ASP A 75 -37.31 1.49 -12.81
C ASP A 75 -36.00 1.64 -12.01
N ASP A 76 -35.53 0.54 -11.41
CA ASP A 76 -34.24 0.52 -10.70
C ASP A 76 -33.09 0.53 -11.71
N LEU A 77 -32.29 1.59 -11.69
CA LEU A 77 -31.22 1.79 -12.67
C LEU A 77 -30.06 0.80 -12.50
N ASN A 78 -29.77 0.35 -11.27
CA ASN A 78 -28.73 -0.65 -11.04
C ASN A 78 -29.18 -2.02 -11.56
N GLN A 79 -30.44 -2.37 -11.31
CA GLN A 79 -31.03 -3.59 -11.85
C GLN A 79 -31.14 -3.52 -13.38
N ARG A 80 -31.49 -2.36 -13.95
CA ARG A 80 -31.45 -2.11 -15.39
C ARG A 80 -30.06 -2.37 -15.96
N LEU A 81 -29.00 -1.86 -15.33
CA LEU A 81 -27.61 -2.10 -15.75
C LEU A 81 -27.26 -3.60 -15.73
N ASP A 82 -27.71 -4.34 -14.71
CA ASP A 82 -27.53 -5.80 -14.63
C ASP A 82 -28.27 -6.55 -15.73
N LEU A 83 -29.49 -6.13 -16.06
CA LEU A 83 -30.28 -6.71 -17.13
C LEU A 83 -29.64 -6.45 -18.50
N LEU A 84 -29.17 -5.22 -18.75
CA LEU A 84 -28.42 -4.87 -19.97
C LEU A 84 -27.13 -5.69 -20.09
N ARG A 85 -26.37 -5.85 -19.00
CA ARG A 85 -25.19 -6.74 -18.94
C ARG A 85 -25.58 -8.16 -19.34
N ARG A 86 -26.64 -8.70 -18.76
CA ARG A 86 -27.10 -10.07 -19.04
C ARG A 86 -27.60 -10.25 -20.48
N ALA A 87 -28.18 -9.21 -21.07
CA ALA A 87 -28.70 -9.24 -22.43
C ALA A 87 -27.57 -9.38 -23.48
N LEU A 88 -26.42 -8.72 -23.24
CA LEU A 88 -25.36 -8.59 -24.24
C LEU A 88 -24.10 -9.40 -23.93
N PHE A 89 -23.73 -9.56 -22.66
CA PHE A 89 -22.43 -10.10 -22.26
C PHE A 89 -22.47 -11.55 -21.82
N VAL A 90 -21.31 -12.21 -21.90
CA VAL A 90 -21.13 -13.57 -21.35
C VAL A 90 -21.16 -13.53 -19.82
N ALA A 91 -21.60 -14.62 -19.18
CA ALA A 91 -21.80 -14.62 -17.73
C ALA A 91 -20.52 -14.27 -16.93
N LYS A 92 -19.36 -14.77 -17.38
CA LYS A 92 -18.08 -14.70 -16.66
C LYS A 92 -17.24 -13.46 -16.96
N GLU A 93 -17.54 -12.73 -18.02
CA GLU A 93 -16.67 -11.65 -18.52
C GLU A 93 -17.53 -10.51 -19.09
N ASP A 94 -17.08 -9.27 -18.93
CA ASP A 94 -17.79 -8.10 -19.46
C ASP A 94 -17.44 -7.86 -20.92
N ARG A 95 -17.75 -8.83 -21.78
CA ARG A 95 -17.62 -8.76 -23.23
C ARG A 95 -18.82 -9.36 -23.91
N LEU A 96 -19.06 -8.96 -25.15
CA LEU A 96 -20.11 -9.54 -25.98
C LEU A 96 -19.99 -11.06 -26.07
N SER A 97 -21.12 -11.74 -26.23
CA SER A 97 -21.11 -13.14 -26.64
C SER A 97 -20.68 -13.28 -28.10
N LYS A 98 -20.00 -14.37 -28.45
CA LYS A 98 -19.61 -14.69 -29.85
C LYS A 98 -20.74 -14.58 -30.86
N ASN A 99 -21.98 -14.80 -30.41
CA ASN A 99 -23.16 -14.73 -31.26
C ASN A 99 -23.63 -13.29 -31.51
N LEU A 100 -23.18 -12.32 -30.71
CA LEU A 100 -23.55 -10.90 -30.79
C LEU A 100 -22.42 -10.01 -31.32
N GLU A 101 -21.15 -10.44 -31.22
CA GLU A 101 -19.94 -9.70 -31.62
C GLU A 101 -19.95 -9.18 -33.08
N LYS A 102 -20.78 -9.75 -33.97
CA LYS A 102 -20.86 -9.36 -35.39
C LYS A 102 -21.93 -8.31 -35.72
N PHE A 103 -22.77 -7.93 -34.75
CA PHE A 103 -23.85 -6.99 -35.00
C PHE A 103 -23.44 -5.57 -34.57
N PRO A 104 -23.53 -4.57 -35.48
CA PRO A 104 -23.11 -3.20 -35.18
C PRO A 104 -23.76 -2.62 -33.92
N ALA A 105 -25.07 -2.84 -33.73
CA ALA A 105 -25.79 -2.34 -32.56
C ALA A 105 -25.27 -2.92 -31.23
N ALA A 106 -24.76 -4.16 -31.22
CA ALA A 106 -24.14 -4.76 -30.05
C ALA A 106 -22.73 -4.20 -29.82
N GLN A 107 -21.92 -4.06 -30.89
CA GLN A 107 -20.59 -3.46 -30.85
C GLN A 107 -20.62 -2.01 -30.35
N GLU A 108 -21.63 -1.23 -30.75
CA GLU A 108 -21.85 0.14 -30.29
C GLU A 108 -22.29 0.23 -28.82
N ALA A 109 -22.95 -0.81 -28.30
CA ALA A 109 -23.41 -0.89 -26.92
C ALA A 109 -22.31 -1.32 -25.95
N GLU A 110 -21.41 -2.20 -26.40
CA GLU A 110 -20.33 -2.78 -25.59
C GLU A 110 -19.46 -1.77 -24.83
N PRO A 111 -18.88 -0.73 -25.47
CA PRO A 111 -17.98 0.20 -24.77
C PRO A 111 -18.71 1.05 -23.72
N GLU A 112 -19.97 1.42 -23.97
CA GLU A 112 -20.81 2.11 -22.99
C GLU A 112 -21.07 1.21 -21.78
N LEU A 113 -21.43 -0.04 -22.01
CA LEU A 113 -21.75 -1.00 -20.95
C LEU A 113 -20.51 -1.40 -20.13
N GLN A 114 -19.37 -1.64 -20.77
CA GLN A 114 -18.09 -1.93 -20.10
C GLN A 114 -17.65 -0.77 -19.18
N ARG A 115 -17.83 0.47 -19.65
CA ARG A 115 -17.50 1.67 -18.89
C ARG A 115 -18.39 1.78 -17.65
N LEU A 116 -19.70 1.63 -17.79
CA LEU A 116 -20.64 1.66 -16.67
C LEU A 116 -20.35 0.56 -15.64
N LEU A 117 -20.04 -0.66 -16.08
CA LEU A 117 -19.70 -1.78 -15.19
C LEU A 117 -18.36 -1.58 -14.48
N THR A 118 -17.36 -0.99 -15.15
CA THR A 118 -16.08 -0.64 -14.52
C THR A 118 -16.27 0.46 -13.48
N ALA A 119 -17.02 1.51 -13.82
CA ALA A 119 -17.38 2.57 -12.87
C ALA A 119 -18.16 2.00 -11.67
N ARG A 120 -19.11 1.07 -11.89
CA ARG A 120 -19.85 0.40 -10.81
C ARG A 120 -18.93 -0.38 -9.88
N ARG A 121 -18.01 -1.20 -10.42
CA ARG A 121 -17.01 -1.90 -9.59
C ARG A 121 -16.21 -0.93 -8.73
N GLN A 122 -15.77 0.19 -9.30
CA GLN A 122 -15.02 1.20 -8.55
C GLN A 122 -15.88 1.85 -7.47
N HIS A 123 -17.13 2.18 -7.78
CA HIS A 123 -18.07 2.74 -6.82
C HIS A 123 -18.37 1.78 -5.67
N ASP A 124 -18.57 0.49 -5.95
CA ASP A 124 -18.80 -0.54 -4.94
C ASP A 124 -17.57 -0.71 -4.03
N ALA A 125 -16.37 -0.74 -4.61
CA ALA A 125 -15.12 -0.80 -3.86
C ALA A 125 -14.94 0.43 -2.96
N TRP A 126 -15.26 1.62 -3.49
CA TRP A 126 -15.25 2.87 -2.73
C TRP A 126 -16.24 2.81 -1.56
N LEU A 127 -17.52 2.51 -1.81
CA LEU A 127 -18.54 2.40 -0.77
C LEU A 127 -18.17 1.37 0.31
N HIS A 128 -17.62 0.22 -0.10
CA HIS A 128 -17.14 -0.80 0.83
C HIS A 128 -16.03 -0.24 1.72
N GLN A 129 -15.02 0.41 1.14
CA GLN A 129 -13.93 1.02 1.89
C GLN A 129 -14.43 2.10 2.85
N GLN A 130 -15.36 2.97 2.44
CA GLN A 130 -15.95 4.00 3.31
C GLN A 130 -16.71 3.39 4.49
N ARG A 131 -17.46 2.29 4.26
CA ARG A 131 -18.14 1.53 5.32
C ARG A 131 -17.13 0.93 6.29
N MET A 132 -16.06 0.31 5.78
CA MET A 132 -15.00 -0.28 6.59
C MET A 132 -14.24 0.76 7.40
N ALA A 133 -13.95 1.93 6.83
CA ALA A 133 -13.30 3.04 7.54
C ALA A 133 -14.15 3.53 8.72
N ARG A 134 -15.47 3.74 8.51
CA ARG A 134 -16.39 4.09 9.59
C ARG A 134 -16.43 3.03 10.70
N LEU A 135 -16.50 1.76 10.34
CA LEU A 135 -16.49 0.66 11.32
C LEU A 135 -15.18 0.60 12.09
N ALA A 136 -14.04 0.77 11.41
CA ALA A 136 -12.71 0.75 12.02
C ALA A 136 -12.55 1.88 13.04
N ARG A 137 -13.01 3.10 12.73
CA ARG A 137 -13.03 4.23 13.68
C ARG A 137 -13.79 3.87 14.96
N SER A 138 -15.00 3.33 14.83
CA SER A 138 -15.82 2.90 15.98
C SER A 138 -15.15 1.79 16.79
N LEU A 139 -14.57 0.80 16.12
CA LEU A 139 -13.86 -0.32 16.78
C LEU A 139 -12.64 0.18 17.54
N ILE A 140 -11.83 1.05 16.93
CA ILE A 140 -10.64 1.62 17.55
C ILE A 140 -11.00 2.44 18.79
N ALA A 141 -12.04 3.27 18.70
CA ALA A 141 -12.53 4.06 19.83
C ALA A 141 -13.01 3.16 20.98
N ALA A 142 -13.81 2.14 20.67
CA ALA A 142 -14.28 1.17 21.67
C ALA A 142 -13.12 0.41 22.32
N PHE A 143 -12.13 -0.02 21.54
CA PHE A 143 -10.96 -0.71 22.06
C PHE A 143 -10.11 0.20 22.97
N ALA A 144 -9.91 1.46 22.58
CA ALA A 144 -9.22 2.44 23.41
C ALA A 144 -9.94 2.66 24.76
N ALA A 145 -11.28 2.75 24.75
CA ALA A 145 -12.08 2.90 25.96
C ALA A 145 -11.94 1.71 26.91
N VAL A 146 -11.98 0.48 26.39
CA VAL A 146 -11.78 -0.75 27.20
C VAL A 146 -10.41 -0.75 27.87
N LYS A 147 -9.35 -0.42 27.11
CA LYS A 147 -8.00 -0.35 27.67
C LYS A 147 -7.89 0.71 28.77
N HIS A 148 -8.47 1.88 28.54
CA HIS A 148 -8.47 2.95 29.54
C HIS A 148 -9.18 2.52 30.83
N GLN A 149 -10.33 1.85 30.73
CA GLN A 149 -11.07 1.34 31.90
C GLN A 149 -10.26 0.34 32.73
N HIS A 150 -9.38 -0.44 32.10
CA HIS A 150 -8.58 -1.46 32.77
C HIS A 150 -7.14 -1.02 33.07
N GLY A 151 -6.75 0.21 32.68
CA GLY A 151 -5.36 0.68 32.79
C GLY A 151 -4.38 -0.12 31.93
N TRP A 152 -4.83 -0.71 30.81
CA TRP A 152 -4.00 -1.52 29.93
C TRP A 152 -3.22 -0.67 28.93
N VAL A 153 -1.98 -1.08 28.70
CA VAL A 153 -1.08 -0.48 27.72
C VAL A 153 -0.52 -1.60 26.86
N ASP A 154 -0.68 -1.48 25.53
CA ASP A 154 -0.05 -2.38 24.56
C ASP A 154 1.24 -1.76 23.98
N MET A 155 2.04 -2.54 23.26
CA MET A 155 3.30 -2.06 22.70
C MET A 155 3.11 -0.86 21.76
N ASN A 156 2.03 -0.83 20.98
CA ASN A 156 1.76 0.29 20.08
C ASN A 156 1.41 1.57 20.86
N ASP A 157 0.81 1.46 22.04
CA ASP A 157 0.58 2.61 22.91
C ASP A 157 1.89 3.17 23.46
N VAL A 158 2.84 2.30 23.82
CA VAL A 158 4.17 2.73 24.27
C VAL A 158 4.88 3.49 23.16
N GLU A 159 4.91 2.94 21.94
CA GLU A 159 5.54 3.59 20.79
C GLU A 159 4.87 4.94 20.46
N ARG A 160 3.53 4.99 20.42
CA ARG A 160 2.78 6.23 20.16
C ARG A 160 3.03 7.27 21.25
N THR A 161 3.06 6.86 22.51
CA THR A 161 3.29 7.76 23.64
C THR A 161 4.70 8.34 23.57
N ALA A 162 5.71 7.50 23.29
CA ALA A 162 7.08 7.97 23.07
C ALA A 162 7.15 8.98 21.91
N LEU A 163 6.49 8.70 20.78
CA LEU A 163 6.41 9.64 19.67
C LEU A 163 5.80 10.98 20.09
N VAL A 164 4.63 10.97 20.75
CA VAL A 164 3.95 12.20 21.20
C VAL A 164 4.84 12.97 22.18
N MET A 165 5.42 12.29 23.16
CA MET A 165 6.26 12.92 24.17
C MET A 165 7.55 13.54 23.59
N LEU A 166 8.10 12.96 22.53
CA LEU A 166 9.33 13.44 21.89
C LEU A 166 9.08 14.46 20.76
N ALA A 167 7.90 14.45 20.15
CA ALA A 167 7.55 15.36 19.05
C ALA A 167 6.78 16.60 19.50
N ASP A 168 6.08 16.57 20.65
CA ASP A 168 5.30 17.70 21.15
C ASP A 168 6.23 18.84 21.63
N PRO A 169 6.08 20.08 21.12
CA PRO A 169 6.98 21.18 21.47
C PRO A 169 7.01 21.56 22.97
N ILE A 170 5.94 21.28 23.70
CA ILE A 170 5.82 21.57 25.14
C ILE A 170 6.44 20.44 25.96
N LEU A 171 6.14 19.18 25.62
CA LEU A 171 6.62 18.02 26.37
C LEU A 171 8.08 17.67 26.06
N SER A 172 8.49 17.83 24.80
CA SER A 172 9.79 17.37 24.31
C SER A 172 10.97 17.99 25.05
N GLY A 173 10.91 19.26 25.45
CA GLY A 173 11.98 19.90 26.21
C GLY A 173 12.26 19.23 27.55
N TRP A 174 11.22 18.87 28.31
CA TRP A 174 11.37 18.15 29.58
C TRP A 174 11.89 16.72 29.39
N VAL A 175 11.41 16.03 28.35
CA VAL A 175 11.88 14.68 28.03
C VAL A 175 13.33 14.70 27.60
N GLN A 176 13.71 15.64 26.72
CA GLN A 176 15.08 15.87 26.27
C GLN A 176 16.01 16.10 27.46
N GLU A 177 15.67 17.00 28.39
CA GLU A 177 16.48 17.26 29.58
C GLU A 177 16.74 15.99 30.41
N ARG A 178 15.70 15.16 30.59
CA ARG A 178 15.84 13.88 31.33
C ARG A 178 16.67 12.85 30.58
N LEU A 179 16.55 12.79 29.26
CA LEU A 179 17.34 11.88 28.43
C LEU A 179 18.81 12.35 28.39
N ASP A 180 19.07 13.64 28.24
CA ASP A 180 20.42 14.22 28.22
C ASP A 180 21.18 14.00 29.52
N ALA A 181 20.47 14.10 30.65
CA ALA A 181 21.04 13.81 31.96
C ALA A 181 21.51 12.35 32.13
N ARG A 182 21.00 11.41 31.30
CA ARG A 182 21.21 9.96 31.48
C ARG A 182 21.92 9.28 30.31
N ILE A 183 21.74 9.77 29.09
CA ILE A 183 22.17 9.11 27.86
C ILE A 183 23.20 9.99 27.18
N ARG A 184 24.44 9.50 27.12
CA ARG A 184 25.57 10.18 26.45
C ARG A 184 25.90 9.57 25.10
N HIS A 185 25.60 8.29 24.94
CA HIS A 185 25.87 7.51 23.75
C HIS A 185 24.62 6.69 23.41
N LEU A 186 24.09 6.88 22.21
CA LEU A 186 22.98 6.11 21.67
C LEU A 186 23.53 5.12 20.64
N LEU A 187 23.35 3.84 20.91
CA LEU A 187 23.72 2.76 20.01
C LEU A 187 22.45 2.04 19.56
N VAL A 188 22.22 1.99 18.25
CA VAL A 188 21.07 1.30 17.65
C VAL A 188 21.59 0.22 16.72
N ASP A 189 21.27 -1.03 17.03
CA ASP A 189 21.61 -2.19 16.22
C ASP A 189 20.40 -2.67 15.42
N GLU A 190 20.63 -3.48 14.40
CA GLU A 190 19.59 -4.03 13.51
C GLU A 190 18.63 -2.96 12.96
N PHE A 191 19.17 -1.78 12.62
CA PHE A 191 18.35 -0.62 12.24
C PHE A 191 17.49 -0.87 11.00
N GLN A 192 17.87 -1.83 10.14
CA GLN A 192 17.05 -2.23 9.00
C GLN A 192 15.66 -2.74 9.39
N ASP A 193 15.47 -3.21 10.63
CA ASP A 193 14.18 -3.70 11.14
C ASP A 193 13.38 -2.63 11.91
N THR A 194 13.86 -1.38 11.93
CA THR A 194 13.19 -0.26 12.59
C THR A 194 11.96 0.19 11.81
N ASN A 195 10.83 0.36 12.50
CA ASN A 195 9.60 0.85 11.87
C ASN A 195 9.62 2.39 11.72
N PRO A 196 8.83 2.97 10.79
CA PRO A 196 8.81 4.43 10.57
C PRO A 196 8.47 5.25 11.82
N LEU A 197 7.64 4.73 12.73
CA LEU A 197 7.20 5.45 13.93
C LEU A 197 8.31 5.56 14.97
N GLN A 198 9.07 4.49 15.16
CA GLN A 198 10.27 4.45 16.00
C GLN A 198 11.33 5.43 15.48
N TRP A 199 11.55 5.45 14.16
CA TRP A 199 12.46 6.42 13.55
C TRP A 199 11.97 7.86 13.72
N GLN A 200 10.68 8.14 13.52
CA GLN A 200 10.12 9.49 13.73
C GLN A 200 10.32 9.97 15.17
N ALA A 201 10.09 9.10 16.15
CA ALA A 201 10.30 9.43 17.55
C ALA A 201 11.79 9.72 17.84
N LEU A 202 12.69 8.87 17.32
CA LEU A 202 14.13 9.05 17.48
C LEU A 202 14.63 10.32 16.78
N HIS A 203 14.19 10.56 15.55
CA HIS A 203 14.52 11.75 14.79
C HIS A 203 14.01 13.01 15.49
N ALA A 204 12.77 13.03 16.01
CA ALA A 204 12.24 14.18 16.74
C ALA A 204 13.11 14.53 17.97
N TRP A 205 13.59 13.51 18.69
CA TRP A 205 14.53 13.72 19.78
C TRP A 205 15.87 14.29 19.27
N LEU A 206 16.50 13.65 18.28
CA LEU A 206 17.83 14.02 17.82
C LEU A 206 17.87 15.34 17.03
N ALA A 207 16.79 15.68 16.32
CA ALA A 207 16.67 16.92 15.56
C ALA A 207 16.71 18.16 16.46
N GLY A 208 16.34 18.04 17.74
CA GLY A 208 16.52 19.09 18.75
C GLY A 208 17.99 19.52 18.94
N TYR A 209 18.95 18.73 18.44
CA TYR A 209 20.37 19.04 18.48
C TYR A 209 21.00 19.31 17.11
N ALA A 210 20.25 19.15 16.01
CA ALA A 210 20.73 19.42 14.66
C ALA A 210 20.74 20.94 14.44
N GLY A 211 21.90 21.58 14.67
CA GLY A 211 22.04 23.04 14.65
C GLY A 211 23.22 23.54 15.48
N SER A 212 23.49 24.85 15.42
CA SER A 212 24.68 25.51 15.97
C SER A 212 24.92 25.25 17.47
N GLY A 213 25.68 24.19 17.78
CA GLY A 213 26.56 24.15 18.95
C GLY A 213 25.92 23.85 20.31
N GLY A 214 24.87 23.04 20.35
CA GLY A 214 24.18 22.65 21.58
C GLY A 214 22.69 22.86 21.40
N GLY A 215 21.88 21.85 21.69
CA GLY A 215 20.42 21.92 21.52
C GLY A 215 19.79 23.07 22.32
N ALA A 216 18.46 23.19 22.28
CA ALA A 216 17.73 24.22 23.03
C ALA A 216 18.08 24.30 24.54
N SER A 217 18.65 23.24 25.10
CA SER A 217 19.12 23.12 26.49
C SER A 217 20.54 23.64 26.76
N GLY A 218 21.32 24.00 25.72
CA GLY A 218 22.75 24.33 25.84
C GLY A 218 23.64 23.14 26.19
N GLN A 219 23.09 21.92 26.22
CA GLN A 219 23.85 20.70 26.50
C GLN A 219 24.45 20.09 25.24
N LYS A 220 25.56 19.37 25.42
CA LYS A 220 26.24 18.67 24.34
C LYS A 220 25.34 17.51 23.86
N PRO A 221 25.07 17.37 22.55
CA PRO A 221 24.26 16.28 22.03
C PRO A 221 24.81 14.90 22.40
N PRO A 222 23.94 13.87 22.53
CA PRO A 222 24.39 12.50 22.61
C PRO A 222 25.11 12.10 21.31
N SER A 223 26.17 11.29 21.42
CA SER A 223 26.76 10.70 20.21
C SER A 223 25.87 9.55 19.73
N VAL A 224 25.65 9.46 18.42
CA VAL A 224 24.77 8.46 17.82
C VAL A 224 25.60 7.48 16.99
N PHE A 225 25.36 6.18 17.19
CA PHE A 225 25.94 5.10 16.40
C PHE A 225 24.84 4.14 15.96
N ILE A 226 24.66 3.99 14.66
CA ILE A 226 23.61 3.15 14.07
C ILE A 226 24.27 2.06 13.22
N VAL A 227 23.87 0.82 13.45
CA VAL A 227 24.30 -0.36 12.69
C VAL A 227 23.08 -1.01 12.07
N GLY A 228 23.23 -1.45 10.82
CA GLY A 228 22.25 -2.29 10.17
C GLY A 228 22.67 -2.68 8.77
N ASP A 229 21.98 -3.67 8.22
CA ASP A 229 22.18 -4.17 6.87
C ASP A 229 20.84 -4.24 6.13
N PRO A 230 20.57 -3.31 5.18
CA PRO A 230 19.35 -3.35 4.38
C PRO A 230 19.12 -4.68 3.67
N LYS A 231 20.19 -5.43 3.34
CA LYS A 231 20.09 -6.75 2.69
C LYS A 231 19.46 -7.81 3.60
N GLN A 232 19.45 -7.59 4.91
CA GLN A 232 18.93 -8.52 5.92
C GLN A 232 17.52 -8.15 6.40
N SER A 233 16.90 -7.09 5.84
CA SER A 233 15.53 -6.70 6.17
C SER A 233 14.52 -7.74 5.64
N ILE A 234 14.26 -8.78 6.43
CA ILE A 234 13.27 -9.82 6.15
C ILE A 234 11.93 -9.57 6.83
N TYR A 235 11.84 -8.55 7.68
CA TYR A 235 10.65 -8.21 8.46
C TYR A 235 9.74 -7.18 7.77
N ARG A 236 9.66 -7.19 6.43
CA ARG A 236 8.72 -6.33 5.68
C ARG A 236 7.27 -6.51 6.16
N PHE A 237 6.90 -7.71 6.60
CA PHE A 237 5.58 -7.98 7.20
C PHE A 237 5.36 -7.31 8.57
N ARG A 238 6.44 -6.95 9.28
CA ARG A 238 6.44 -6.09 10.48
C ARG A 238 6.74 -4.63 10.15
N ARG A 239 6.72 -4.26 8.86
CA ARG A 239 6.78 -2.88 8.38
C ARG A 239 8.15 -2.21 8.58
N ALA A 240 9.22 -3.00 8.60
CA ALA A 240 10.55 -2.52 8.30
C ALA A 240 10.56 -1.93 6.88
N GLU A 241 10.87 -0.65 6.75
CA GLU A 241 10.84 0.09 5.48
C GLU A 241 12.26 0.54 5.13
N PRO A 242 12.86 0.04 4.03
CA PRO A 242 14.22 0.42 3.63
C PRO A 242 14.44 1.93 3.50
N GLN A 243 13.40 2.71 3.20
CA GLN A 243 13.48 4.17 3.16
C GLN A 243 13.82 4.79 4.52
N VAL A 244 13.41 4.16 5.63
CA VAL A 244 13.77 4.60 7.00
C VAL A 244 15.28 4.55 7.20
N PHE A 245 15.92 3.48 6.73
CA PHE A 245 17.37 3.33 6.79
C PHE A 245 18.09 4.44 6.01
N ILE A 246 17.62 4.74 4.79
CA ILE A 246 18.17 5.82 3.95
C ILE A 246 17.99 7.19 4.62
N ALA A 247 16.80 7.46 5.17
CA ALA A 247 16.52 8.71 5.88
C ALA A 247 17.42 8.88 7.11
N ALA A 248 17.67 7.79 7.85
CA ALA A 248 18.57 7.81 8.99
C ALA A 248 20.03 8.03 8.60
N GLN A 249 20.51 7.40 7.53
CA GLN A 249 21.85 7.65 6.98
C GLN A 249 22.02 9.12 6.61
N ALA A 250 21.05 9.71 5.91
CA ALA A 250 21.08 11.12 5.52
C ALA A 250 21.08 12.03 6.75
N PHE A 251 20.23 11.76 7.75
CA PHE A 251 20.17 12.54 8.98
C PHE A 251 21.48 12.47 9.79
N VAL A 252 22.08 11.29 9.93
CA VAL A 252 23.36 11.15 10.64
C VAL A 252 24.47 11.91 9.92
N ARG A 253 24.56 11.78 8.59
CA ARG A 253 25.60 12.45 7.79
C ARG A 253 25.40 13.97 7.75
N ASP A 254 24.23 14.41 7.35
CA ASP A 254 23.97 15.82 7.01
C ASP A 254 23.48 16.62 8.23
N GLY A 255 22.69 16.00 9.11
CA GLY A 255 22.10 16.64 10.28
C GLY A 255 23.03 16.62 11.51
N LEU A 256 23.76 15.54 11.72
CA LEU A 256 24.67 15.37 12.88
C LEU A 256 26.16 15.49 12.51
N GLY A 257 26.50 15.59 11.23
CA GLY A 257 27.90 15.65 10.76
C GLY A 257 28.67 14.35 10.99
N GLY A 258 27.98 13.21 11.01
CA GLY A 258 28.55 11.90 11.26
C GLY A 258 29.11 11.20 10.01
N ASP A 259 29.91 10.17 10.24
CA ASP A 259 30.50 9.35 9.18
C ASP A 259 29.61 8.17 8.79
N LEU A 260 29.57 7.86 7.49
CA LEU A 260 28.96 6.62 7.00
C LEU A 260 30.05 5.57 6.76
N LEU A 261 30.02 4.51 7.56
CA LEU A 261 30.97 3.41 7.45
C LEU A 261 30.33 2.22 6.72
N SER A 262 31.13 1.55 5.91
CA SER A 262 30.77 0.33 5.17
C SER A 262 31.65 -0.82 5.63
N CYS A 263 31.05 -1.98 5.90
CA CYS A 263 31.79 -3.17 6.30
C CYS A 263 31.40 -4.35 5.39
N ASP A 264 32.14 -4.51 4.30
CA ASP A 264 31.98 -5.66 3.39
C ASP A 264 32.98 -6.79 3.73
N HIS A 265 33.59 -6.74 4.92
CA HIS A 265 34.58 -7.70 5.38
C HIS A 265 34.06 -8.47 6.58
N THR A 266 33.89 -9.78 6.43
CA THR A 266 33.42 -10.66 7.51
C THR A 266 34.57 -11.34 8.23
N ARG A 267 34.39 -11.60 9.52
CA ARG A 267 35.27 -12.47 10.31
C ARG A 267 34.64 -13.83 10.63
N ARG A 268 33.43 -14.08 10.10
CA ARG A 268 32.58 -15.22 10.49
C ARG A 268 32.58 -16.34 9.46
N ASN A 269 32.57 -16.02 8.17
CA ASN A 269 32.23 -16.99 7.12
C ASN A 269 33.46 -17.49 6.37
N ALA A 270 33.47 -18.79 6.03
CA ALA A 270 34.50 -19.41 5.21
C ALA A 270 34.56 -18.84 3.79
N THR A 271 35.71 -18.98 3.12
CA THR A 271 35.95 -18.42 1.78
C THR A 271 34.98 -18.95 0.73
N GLY A 272 34.67 -20.25 0.75
CA GLY A 272 33.71 -20.87 -0.16
C GLY A 272 32.28 -20.36 0.03
N VAL A 273 31.87 -20.03 1.26
CA VAL A 273 30.55 -19.45 1.55
C VAL A 273 30.46 -18.04 0.97
N ILE A 274 31.49 -17.21 1.18
CA ILE A 274 31.52 -15.84 0.62
C ILE A 274 31.57 -15.85 -0.91
N ALA A 275 32.36 -16.76 -1.51
CA ALA A 275 32.38 -16.92 -2.96
C ALA A 275 30.99 -17.27 -3.53
N ALA A 276 30.26 -18.16 -2.86
CA ALA A 276 28.90 -18.52 -3.28
C ALA A 276 27.91 -17.35 -3.14
N VAL A 277 27.96 -16.60 -2.02
CA VAL A 277 27.11 -15.43 -1.81
C VAL A 277 27.40 -14.34 -2.85
N ASN A 278 28.66 -14.00 -3.09
CA ASN A 278 29.06 -13.01 -4.08
C ASN A 278 28.59 -13.43 -5.49
N HIS A 279 28.75 -14.70 -5.85
CA HIS A 279 28.27 -15.21 -7.14
C HIS A 279 26.75 -15.12 -7.29
N ALA A 280 25.99 -15.56 -6.29
CA ALA A 280 24.53 -15.52 -6.32
C ALA A 280 24.00 -14.08 -6.38
N MET A 281 24.49 -13.21 -5.51
CA MET A 281 24.05 -11.81 -5.45
C MET A 281 24.50 -11.00 -6.66
N GLY A 282 25.71 -11.25 -7.18
CA GLY A 282 26.20 -10.64 -8.41
C GLY A 282 25.35 -11.03 -9.63
N THR A 283 24.92 -12.29 -9.70
CA THR A 283 24.01 -12.78 -10.76
C THR A 283 22.65 -12.07 -10.67
N ALA A 284 22.05 -12.01 -9.47
CA ALA A 284 20.78 -11.31 -9.24
C ALA A 284 20.89 -9.81 -9.60
N GLN A 285 22.01 -9.16 -9.29
CA GLN A 285 22.25 -7.76 -9.65
C GLN A 285 22.38 -7.56 -11.17
N ALA A 286 23.05 -8.48 -11.88
CA ALA A 286 23.13 -8.47 -13.34
C ALA A 286 21.77 -8.67 -14.02
N GLN A 287 20.84 -9.34 -13.34
CA GLN A 287 19.46 -9.55 -13.79
C GLN A 287 18.49 -8.44 -13.34
N HIS A 288 19.00 -7.38 -12.69
CA HIS A 288 18.22 -6.28 -12.12
C HIS A 288 17.20 -6.70 -11.04
N GLU A 289 17.43 -7.83 -10.37
CA GLU A 289 16.58 -8.31 -9.26
C GLU A 289 16.96 -7.67 -7.92
N THR A 290 18.20 -7.20 -7.79
CA THR A 290 18.72 -6.47 -6.63
C THR A 290 19.69 -5.37 -7.05
N SER A 291 20.00 -4.45 -6.13
CA SER A 291 20.90 -3.32 -6.39
C SER A 291 21.78 -3.01 -5.18
N GLY A 292 22.97 -2.46 -5.43
CA GLY A 292 23.85 -1.98 -4.36
C GLY A 292 24.63 -3.06 -3.62
N PHE A 293 24.64 -4.30 -4.14
CA PHE A 293 25.52 -5.34 -3.62
C PHE A 293 26.98 -5.05 -4.00
N ARG A 294 27.87 -5.21 -3.02
CA ARG A 294 29.32 -5.19 -3.18
C ARG A 294 29.87 -6.54 -2.77
N ASP A 295 30.90 -6.99 -3.45
CA ASP A 295 31.56 -8.25 -3.10
C ASP A 295 32.11 -8.20 -1.68
N HIS A 296 31.79 -9.23 -0.91
CA HIS A 296 32.28 -9.36 0.45
C HIS A 296 33.63 -10.08 0.46
N THR A 297 34.46 -9.77 1.45
CA THR A 297 35.73 -10.44 1.74
C THR A 297 35.66 -11.11 3.11
N THR A 298 36.57 -12.04 3.41
CA THR A 298 36.62 -12.71 4.72
C THR A 298 38.04 -12.78 5.28
N GLU A 299 38.15 -12.65 6.60
CA GLU A 299 39.38 -12.95 7.36
C GLU A 299 39.63 -14.46 7.50
N SER A 300 38.59 -15.28 7.31
CA SER A 300 38.68 -16.74 7.44
C SER A 300 39.56 -17.34 6.35
N THR A 301 40.47 -18.23 6.74
CA THR A 301 41.26 -19.06 5.81
C THR A 301 40.61 -20.41 5.51
N ASP A 302 39.55 -20.77 6.23
CA ASP A 302 38.79 -22.00 6.00
C ASP A 302 38.12 -21.98 4.61
N PRO A 303 38.30 -23.01 3.75
CA PRO A 303 37.54 -23.16 2.51
C PRO A 303 36.03 -23.32 2.74
N GLY A 304 35.61 -23.95 3.83
CA GLY A 304 34.22 -24.30 4.10
C GLY A 304 33.66 -25.34 3.13
N VAL A 305 32.37 -25.69 3.32
CA VAL A 305 31.66 -26.66 2.47
C VAL A 305 30.30 -26.09 2.07
N LEU A 306 29.98 -26.19 0.78
CA LEU A 306 28.67 -25.82 0.24
C LEU A 306 27.87 -27.09 -0.04
N LEU A 307 26.69 -27.19 0.56
CA LEU A 307 25.77 -28.30 0.35
C LEU A 307 24.49 -27.77 -0.30
N ARG A 308 24.01 -28.47 -1.33
CA ARG A 308 22.73 -28.17 -1.98
C ARG A 308 21.68 -29.16 -1.47
N LEU A 309 20.61 -28.65 -0.88
CA LEU A 309 19.47 -29.49 -0.52
C LEU A 309 18.80 -30.05 -1.79
N PRO A 310 18.27 -31.28 -1.76
CA PRO A 310 17.50 -31.82 -2.88
C PRO A 310 16.30 -30.91 -3.16
N ALA A 311 15.94 -30.77 -4.44
CA ALA A 311 14.75 -30.01 -4.81
C ALA A 311 13.51 -30.68 -4.18
N ILE A 312 12.68 -29.89 -3.50
CA ILE A 312 11.37 -30.37 -3.05
C ILE A 312 10.44 -30.24 -4.27
N PRO A 313 10.03 -31.34 -4.91
CA PRO A 313 9.06 -31.26 -6.01
C PRO A 313 7.76 -30.68 -5.45
N ALA A 314 7.17 -29.72 -6.17
CA ALA A 314 5.85 -29.24 -5.83
C ALA A 314 4.89 -30.44 -5.84
N ALA A 315 4.35 -30.80 -4.67
CA ALA A 315 3.24 -31.73 -4.63
C ALA A 315 2.10 -31.08 -5.42
N GLY A 316 1.67 -31.72 -6.51
CA GLY A 316 0.55 -31.24 -7.31
C GLY A 316 -0.68 -31.08 -6.41
N TYR A 317 -1.12 -29.84 -6.25
CA TYR A 317 -2.45 -29.49 -5.74
C TYR A 317 -3.39 -29.28 -6.91
#